data_AF-A0A7C3PAJ1-F1
#
_entry.id   AF-A0A7C3PAJ1-F1
#
_cell.length_a   1.000
_cell.length_b   1.000
_cell.length_c   1.000
_cell.angle_alpha   90.00
_cell.angle_beta   90.00
_cell.angle_gamma   90.00
#
_symmetry.space_group_name_H-M   'P 1'
#
loop_
_entity.id
_entity.type
_entity.pdbx_description
1 polymer ?
#
loop_
_entity_poly.entity_id
_entity_poly.type
_entity_poly.pdbx_seq_one_letter_code
_entity_poly.pdbx_strand_id
1 'polypeptide(L)'
;MSTMWTPGYPLSTFESLTIFRSTRRETECSRRLSHHAREVRRMSATDRLRRTVLCALVAGALLLSVLTPARSGEAVTLRFSNWHLVEDVWGRSLREAINIFESRNPGIRIIPEPISYGEKEPRYQAECAARRMPDVVKLHNFSLAMFFELGCAADLTPFVQREPAGFLKAWYEFPLKMLTHRERLMAMPDDFQSIVLIYNRELFRAAGLDPAKPPRTWAEFQEYARRLTRDTDGDGRLDQWGFSMPASKNP
;
A
#
# COMPACT_ATOMS: atom_id res chain seq x y z
N MET A 1 -11.32 -22.41 39.32
CA MET A 1 -10.59 -22.10 40.56
C MET A 1 -10.06 -20.68 40.47
N SER A 2 -10.55 -19.82 41.39
CA SER A 2 -10.00 -18.57 41.93
C SER A 2 -9.56 -17.45 40.95
N THR A 3 -10.31 -16.35 40.75
CA THR A 3 -10.38 -15.06 41.54
C THR A 3 -9.02 -14.43 41.80
N MET A 4 -8.73 -13.15 41.47
CA MET A 4 -9.29 -11.91 42.04
C MET A 4 -8.73 -10.68 41.28
N TRP A 5 -9.57 -9.75 40.82
CA TRP A 5 -9.81 -8.37 41.35
C TRP A 5 -8.87 -7.24 40.88
N THR A 6 -9.51 -6.23 40.27
CA THR A 6 -9.07 -4.84 39.94
C THR A 6 -9.12 -3.92 41.18
N PRO A 7 -8.56 -2.69 41.16
CA PRO A 7 -9.27 -1.45 40.70
C PRO A 7 -8.31 -0.46 39.98
N GLY A 8 -8.63 0.65 39.29
CA GLY A 8 -9.81 1.50 39.15
C GLY A 8 -9.42 3.01 39.29
N TYR A 9 -9.25 3.73 38.17
CA TYR A 9 -9.57 5.17 37.90
C TYR A 9 -8.89 6.33 38.71
N PRO A 10 -9.02 7.66 38.38
CA PRO A 10 -9.33 8.41 37.13
C PRO A 10 -8.59 9.79 36.89
N LEU A 11 -8.82 10.38 35.69
CA LEU A 11 -9.06 11.81 35.33
C LEU A 11 -8.01 12.97 35.48
N SER A 12 -7.78 13.65 34.34
CA SER A 12 -7.61 15.12 34.11
C SER A 12 -6.30 15.79 34.60
N THR A 13 -5.56 16.62 33.86
CA THR A 13 -5.90 17.88 33.17
C THR A 13 -4.68 18.43 32.39
N PHE A 14 -4.96 19.15 31.29
CA PHE A 14 -4.28 20.30 30.66
C PHE A 14 -2.74 20.39 30.47
N GLU A 15 -2.33 20.60 29.22
CA GLU A 15 -1.55 21.80 28.83
C GLU A 15 -1.84 22.20 27.37
N SER A 16 -1.87 23.51 27.12
CA SER A 16 -2.46 24.20 25.97
C SER A 16 -1.42 24.76 24.98
N LEU A 17 -1.88 24.96 23.73
CA LEU A 17 -1.57 26.02 22.74
C LEU A 17 -0.10 26.38 22.39
N THR A 18 0.15 26.57 21.09
CA THR A 18 0.39 27.92 20.54
C THR A 18 0.15 27.96 19.02
N ILE A 19 -0.85 28.76 18.63
CA ILE A 19 -1.04 29.31 17.29
C ILE A 19 -0.27 30.63 17.23
N PHE A 20 0.64 30.81 16.26
CA PHE A 20 1.26 32.11 15.99
C PHE A 20 0.33 33.00 15.16
N ARG A 21 -0.32 33.99 15.79
CA ARG A 21 -0.84 35.18 15.11
C ARG A 21 0.23 36.27 15.18
N SER A 22 0.78 36.68 14.04
CA SER A 22 1.65 37.85 13.97
C SER A 22 0.81 39.13 13.96
N THR A 23 0.69 39.81 15.09
CA THR A 23 0.18 41.19 15.19
C THR A 23 1.36 42.16 15.13
N ARG A 24 1.66 42.70 13.94
CA ARG A 24 2.47 43.93 13.77
C ARG A 24 2.35 44.48 12.35
N ARG A 25 1.16 44.92 11.92
CA ARG A 25 1.01 45.66 10.64
C ARG A 25 -0.09 46.75 10.58
N GLU A 26 -0.71 47.14 11.69
CA GLU A 26 -1.80 48.14 11.62
C GLU A 26 -1.35 49.59 11.84
N THR A 27 -0.23 49.84 12.52
CA THR A 27 0.23 51.22 12.81
C THR A 27 1.04 51.89 11.70
N GLU A 28 1.63 51.14 10.76
CA GLU A 28 2.36 51.72 9.62
C GLU A 28 1.46 52.12 8.44
N CYS A 29 0.29 51.48 8.29
CA CYS A 29 -0.62 51.74 7.16
C CYS A 29 -1.30 53.12 7.29
N SER A 30 -1.74 53.48 8.50
CA SER A 30 -2.39 54.78 8.78
C SER A 30 -1.47 55.99 8.55
N ARG A 31 -0.18 55.84 8.88
CA ARG A 31 0.83 56.90 8.66
C ARG A 31 1.22 57.08 7.20
N ARG A 32 1.18 56.03 6.37
CA ARG A 32 1.45 56.13 4.91
C ARG A 32 0.28 56.75 4.14
N LEU A 33 -0.96 56.47 4.53
CA LEU A 33 -2.16 57.03 3.88
C LEU A 33 -2.26 58.56 4.03
N SER A 34 -1.87 59.08 5.19
CA SER A 34 -1.90 60.53 5.48
C SER A 34 -0.76 61.33 4.84
N HIS A 35 0.32 60.67 4.42
CA HIS A 35 1.38 61.27 3.60
C HIS A 35 1.01 61.27 2.11
N HIS A 36 0.41 60.19 1.61
CA HIS A 36 -0.01 60.08 0.21
C HIS A 36 -1.14 61.06 -0.16
N ALA A 37 -2.07 61.31 0.76
CA ALA A 37 -3.16 62.28 0.56
C ALA A 37 -2.65 63.73 0.40
N ARG A 38 -1.47 64.07 0.97
CA ARG A 38 -0.85 65.39 0.83
C ARG A 38 -0.06 65.55 -0.47
N GLU A 39 0.52 64.47 -1.01
CA GLU A 39 1.21 64.48 -2.31
C GLU A 39 0.23 64.65 -3.48
N VAL A 40 -0.92 63.98 -3.44
CA VAL A 40 -1.93 64.03 -4.52
C VAL A 40 -2.48 65.45 -4.74
N ARG A 41 -2.53 66.29 -3.69
CA ARG A 41 -2.98 67.70 -3.78
C ARG A 41 -2.00 68.64 -4.49
N ARG A 42 -0.74 68.24 -4.70
CA ARG A 42 0.30 69.06 -5.37
C ARG A 42 0.63 68.63 -6.80
N MET A 43 -0.02 67.58 -7.31
CA MET A 43 0.31 67.04 -8.63
C MET A 43 -0.32 67.86 -9.76
N SER A 44 0.43 68.04 -10.83
CA SER A 44 -0.04 68.67 -12.06
C SER A 44 -1.04 67.76 -12.81
N ALA A 45 -1.87 68.33 -13.69
CA ALA A 45 -2.91 67.58 -14.41
C ALA A 45 -2.33 66.42 -15.27
N THR A 46 -1.10 66.58 -15.76
CA THR A 46 -0.36 65.59 -16.56
C THR A 46 0.09 64.38 -15.74
N ASP A 47 0.46 64.57 -14.47
CA ASP A 47 0.85 63.46 -13.58
C ASP A 47 -0.35 62.63 -13.09
N ARG A 48 -1.53 63.27 -12.97
CA ARG A 48 -2.79 62.57 -12.71
C ARG A 48 -3.16 61.65 -13.86
N LEU A 49 -3.01 62.11 -15.11
CA LEU A 49 -3.34 61.33 -16.30
C LEU A 49 -2.41 60.11 -16.46
N ARG A 50 -1.11 60.27 -16.22
CA ARG A 50 -0.12 59.17 -16.27
C ARG A 50 -0.39 58.08 -15.24
N ARG A 51 -0.78 58.45 -14.02
CA ARG A 51 -1.14 57.48 -12.96
C ARG A 51 -2.43 56.73 -13.27
N THR A 52 -3.44 57.39 -13.82
CA THR A 52 -4.71 56.73 -14.17
C THR A 52 -4.53 55.73 -15.31
N VAL A 53 -3.71 56.06 -16.31
CA VAL A 53 -3.36 55.13 -17.41
C VAL A 53 -2.54 53.94 -16.87
N LEU A 54 -1.60 54.17 -15.97
CA LEU A 54 -0.80 53.10 -15.36
C LEU A 54 -1.65 52.16 -14.50
N CYS A 55 -2.59 52.69 -13.70
CA CYS A 55 -3.53 51.87 -12.92
C CYS A 55 -4.49 51.06 -13.80
N ALA A 56 -4.94 51.62 -14.93
CA ALA A 56 -5.80 50.92 -15.89
C ALA A 56 -5.06 49.77 -16.58
N LEU A 57 -3.78 49.93 -16.90
CA LEU A 57 -2.94 48.87 -17.48
C LEU A 57 -2.62 47.75 -16.47
N VAL A 58 -2.40 48.09 -15.19
CA VAL A 58 -2.21 47.08 -14.12
C VAL A 58 -3.52 46.32 -13.83
N ALA A 59 -4.67 47.00 -13.84
CA ALA A 59 -5.97 46.35 -13.69
C ALA A 59 -6.31 45.42 -14.88
N GLY A 60 -5.95 45.82 -16.10
CA GLY A 60 -6.10 44.99 -17.31
C GLY A 60 -5.23 43.73 -17.27
N ALA A 61 -4.01 43.81 -16.76
CA ALA A 61 -3.11 42.66 -16.59
C ALA A 61 -3.59 41.70 -15.48
N LEU A 62 -4.22 42.22 -14.42
CA LEU A 62 -4.83 41.41 -13.34
C LEU A 62 -6.13 40.71 -13.76
N LEU A 63 -6.87 41.26 -14.73
CA LEU A 63 -8.07 40.62 -15.28
C LEU A 63 -7.76 39.51 -16.29
N LEU A 64 -6.61 39.55 -16.98
CA LEU A 64 -6.16 38.45 -17.85
C LEU A 64 -5.59 37.24 -17.10
N SER A 65 -5.21 37.37 -15.82
CA SER A 65 -4.75 36.24 -15.00
C SER A 65 -5.86 35.35 -14.43
N VAL A 66 -7.14 35.70 -14.63
CA VAL A 66 -8.30 34.97 -14.05
C VAL A 66 -8.87 33.94 -15.03
N LEU A 67 -8.38 33.86 -16.27
CA LEU A 67 -8.87 32.95 -17.31
C LEU A 67 -7.94 31.76 -17.58
N THR A 68 -7.00 31.45 -16.69
CA THR A 68 -6.35 30.12 -16.74
C THR A 68 -7.41 29.06 -16.43
N PRO A 69 -7.78 28.18 -17.38
CA PRO A 69 -8.57 27.02 -17.04
C PRO A 69 -7.81 26.25 -15.95
N ALA A 70 -8.52 25.89 -14.88
CA ALA A 70 -7.99 25.04 -13.83
C ALA A 70 -7.35 23.81 -14.48
N ARG A 71 -6.03 23.74 -14.42
CA ARG A 71 -5.27 22.58 -14.89
C ARG A 71 -5.81 21.39 -14.08
N SER A 72 -6.26 20.37 -14.80
CA SER A 72 -6.69 19.08 -14.26
C SER A 72 -5.77 18.65 -13.11
N GLY A 73 -6.37 18.09 -12.05
CA GLY A 73 -5.74 17.78 -10.76
C GLY A 73 -4.31 17.23 -10.85
N GLU A 74 -3.51 17.64 -9.87
CA GLU A 74 -2.14 17.19 -9.67
C GLU A 74 -2.03 15.67 -9.79
N ALA A 75 -1.04 15.19 -10.56
CA ALA A 75 -0.84 13.77 -10.79
C ALA A 75 -0.54 13.07 -9.46
N VAL A 76 -1.39 12.12 -9.07
CA VAL A 76 -1.23 11.33 -7.85
C VAL A 76 -0.23 10.22 -8.12
N THR A 77 0.80 10.10 -7.27
CA THR A 77 1.78 9.02 -7.36
C THR A 77 1.61 8.06 -6.18
N LEU A 78 1.52 6.76 -6.45
CA LEU A 78 1.37 5.70 -5.45
C LEU A 78 2.54 4.73 -5.51
N ARG A 79 3.14 4.41 -4.37
CA ARG A 79 4.19 3.40 -4.21
C ARG A 79 3.53 2.03 -3.99
N PHE A 80 3.84 1.08 -4.87
CA PHE A 80 3.30 -0.29 -4.81
C PHE A 80 4.42 -1.30 -4.61
N SER A 81 4.46 -1.94 -3.44
CA SER A 81 5.50 -2.92 -3.11
C SER A 81 4.98 -4.35 -3.09
N ASN A 82 5.65 -5.24 -3.83
CA ASN A 82 5.26 -6.62 -3.97
C ASN A 82 6.48 -7.51 -4.29
N TRP A 83 6.62 -8.64 -3.58
CA TRP A 83 7.76 -9.54 -3.79
C TRP A 83 7.73 -10.26 -5.14
N HIS A 84 6.57 -10.34 -5.79
CA HIS A 84 6.48 -10.93 -7.12
C HIS A 84 7.10 -10.06 -8.22
N LEU A 85 7.39 -8.77 -7.96
CA LEU A 85 7.99 -7.87 -8.95
C LEU A 85 9.42 -8.30 -9.36
N VAL A 86 10.12 -9.04 -8.49
CA VAL A 86 11.46 -9.60 -8.76
C VAL A 86 11.41 -10.96 -9.46
N GLU A 87 10.24 -11.56 -9.62
CA GLU A 87 10.07 -12.86 -10.29
C GLU A 87 9.81 -12.64 -11.80
N ASP A 88 10.28 -13.56 -12.65
CA ASP A 88 10.17 -13.40 -14.12
C ASP A 88 8.72 -13.40 -14.60
N VAL A 89 7.99 -14.48 -14.33
CA VAL A 89 6.62 -14.65 -14.81
C VAL A 89 5.68 -13.68 -14.10
N TRP A 90 5.69 -13.71 -12.77
CA TRP A 90 4.78 -12.89 -11.98
C TRP A 90 5.07 -11.39 -12.09
N GLY A 91 6.35 -10.99 -12.17
CA GLY A 91 6.73 -9.60 -12.32
C GLY A 91 6.26 -9.01 -13.66
N ARG A 92 6.29 -9.80 -14.75
CA ARG A 92 5.70 -9.37 -16.03
C ARG A 92 4.19 -9.13 -15.90
N SER A 93 3.44 -10.07 -15.32
CA SER A 93 2.00 -9.93 -15.14
C SER A 93 1.63 -8.74 -14.25
N LEU A 94 2.38 -8.48 -13.18
CA LEU A 94 2.13 -7.30 -12.34
C LEU A 94 2.42 -5.99 -13.06
N ARG A 95 3.48 -5.91 -13.86
CA ARG A 95 3.77 -4.71 -14.67
C ARG A 95 2.68 -4.46 -15.71
N GLU A 96 2.15 -5.51 -16.33
CA GLU A 96 1.00 -5.40 -17.23
C GLU A 96 -0.25 -4.90 -16.50
N ALA A 97 -0.55 -5.46 -15.33
CA ALA A 97 -1.68 -5.00 -14.51
C ALA A 97 -1.56 -3.52 -14.09
N ILE A 98 -0.34 -3.08 -13.74
CA ILE A 98 -0.05 -1.67 -13.45
C ILE A 98 -0.33 -0.79 -14.69
N ASN A 99 0.14 -1.19 -15.87
CA ASN A 99 -0.12 -0.43 -17.10
C ASN A 99 -1.62 -0.33 -17.42
N ILE A 100 -2.37 -1.42 -17.23
CA ILE A 100 -3.83 -1.44 -17.40
C ILE A 100 -4.50 -0.48 -16.40
N PHE A 101 -4.06 -0.50 -15.14
CA PHE A 101 -4.57 0.38 -14.11
C PHE A 101 -4.30 1.86 -14.44
N GLU A 102 -3.07 2.23 -14.77
CA GLU A 102 -2.70 3.61 -15.13
C GLU A 102 -3.47 4.10 -16.37
N SER A 103 -3.66 3.23 -17.37
CA SER A 103 -4.43 3.57 -18.58
C SER A 103 -5.91 3.84 -18.30
N ARG A 104 -6.48 3.16 -17.29
CA ARG A 104 -7.88 3.36 -16.86
C ARG A 104 -8.06 4.50 -15.87
N ASN A 105 -6.98 4.98 -15.27
CA ASN A 105 -7.00 6.01 -14.23
C ASN A 105 -6.04 7.15 -14.62
N PRO A 106 -6.39 7.96 -15.63
CA PRO A 106 -5.54 9.07 -16.05
C PRO A 106 -5.33 10.04 -14.88
N GLY A 107 -4.06 10.36 -14.60
CA GLY A 107 -3.67 11.18 -13.46
C GLY A 107 -3.18 10.39 -12.25
N ILE A 108 -3.24 9.05 -12.26
CA ILE A 108 -2.57 8.21 -11.26
C ILE A 108 -1.35 7.53 -11.88
N ARG A 109 -0.23 7.60 -11.17
CA ARG A 109 1.03 6.92 -11.51
C ARG A 109 1.43 5.96 -10.41
N ILE A 110 1.80 4.74 -10.77
CA ILE A 110 2.31 3.72 -9.85
C ILE A 110 3.84 3.69 -9.94
N ILE A 111 4.50 3.73 -8.80
CA ILE A 111 5.94 3.44 -8.65
C ILE A 111 6.06 2.02 -8.08
N PRO A 112 6.46 1.02 -8.89
CA PRO A 112 6.70 -0.33 -8.40
C PRO A 112 7.94 -0.35 -7.51
N GLU A 113 7.81 -0.94 -6.33
CA GLU A 113 8.90 -1.14 -5.38
C GLU A 113 9.15 -2.65 -5.21
N PRO A 114 10.09 -3.24 -5.98
CA PRO A 114 10.42 -4.63 -5.80
C PRO A 114 11.06 -4.88 -4.43
N ILE A 115 10.76 -6.04 -3.86
CA ILE A 115 11.31 -6.50 -2.59
C ILE A 115 11.58 -8.00 -2.68
N SER A 116 12.63 -8.51 -2.05
CA SER A 116 12.89 -9.95 -2.05
C SER A 116 11.93 -10.68 -1.12
N TYR A 117 11.72 -11.97 -1.37
CA TYR A 117 10.83 -12.77 -0.53
C TYR A 117 11.31 -12.87 0.93
N GLY A 118 12.62 -12.95 1.16
CA GLY A 118 13.19 -13.09 2.51
C GLY A 118 13.22 -11.80 3.33
N GLU A 119 13.25 -10.64 2.69
CA GLU A 119 13.45 -9.34 3.37
C GLU A 119 12.15 -8.59 3.66
N LYS A 120 11.02 -9.02 3.08
CA LYS A 120 9.77 -8.27 3.10
C LYS A 120 9.21 -8.03 4.50
N GLU A 121 9.14 -9.04 5.37
CA GLU A 121 8.65 -8.88 6.73
C GLU A 121 9.49 -7.88 7.55
N PRO A 122 10.81 -8.05 7.72
CA PRO A 122 11.60 -7.13 8.53
C PRO A 122 11.64 -5.72 7.94
N ARG A 123 11.66 -5.57 6.61
CA ARG A 123 11.65 -4.25 5.97
C ARG A 123 10.33 -3.52 6.18
N TYR A 124 9.20 -4.17 5.96
CA TYR A 124 7.89 -3.54 6.18
C TYR A 124 7.65 -3.22 7.66
N GLN A 125 8.11 -4.06 8.60
CA GLN A 125 8.05 -3.74 10.04
C GLN A 125 8.82 -2.44 10.34
N ALA A 126 10.05 -2.32 9.83
CA ALA A 126 10.86 -1.11 10.02
C ALA A 126 10.24 0.13 9.36
N GLU A 127 9.74 0.01 8.13
CA GLU A 127 9.07 1.09 7.40
C GLU A 127 7.76 1.53 8.07
N CYS A 128 7.02 0.57 8.66
CA CYS A 128 5.83 0.82 9.47
C CYS A 128 6.17 1.63 10.74
N ALA A 129 7.18 1.20 11.50
CA ALA A 129 7.66 1.94 12.67
C ALA A 129 8.13 3.37 12.31
N ALA A 130 8.77 3.52 11.15
CA ALA A 130 9.23 4.81 10.64
C ALA A 130 8.15 5.62 9.89
N ARG A 131 6.89 5.14 9.82
CA ARG A 131 5.77 5.78 9.12
C ARG A 131 6.06 6.15 7.66
N ARG A 132 6.75 5.25 6.94
CA ARG A 132 7.20 5.44 5.56
C ARG A 132 6.95 4.23 4.65
N MET A 133 5.98 3.40 5.05
CA MET A 133 5.47 2.29 4.25
C MET A 133 5.11 2.75 2.82
N PRO A 134 5.23 1.88 1.81
CA PRO A 134 4.58 2.08 0.52
C PRO A 134 3.05 2.20 0.70
N ASP A 135 2.39 2.90 -0.23
CA ASP A 135 0.94 3.13 -0.17
C ASP A 135 0.13 1.83 -0.27
N VAL A 136 0.64 0.87 -1.05
CA VAL A 136 0.07 -0.46 -1.19
C VAL A 136 1.19 -1.50 -1.07
N VAL A 137 1.02 -2.45 -0.16
CA VAL A 137 1.97 -3.55 0.05
C VAL A 137 1.27 -4.90 -0.03
N LYS A 138 1.95 -5.90 -0.61
CA LYS A 138 1.55 -7.30 -0.43
C LYS A 138 2.10 -7.82 0.91
N LEU A 139 1.25 -8.45 1.72
CA LEU A 139 1.61 -9.07 3.01
C LEU A 139 1.25 -10.56 3.02
N HIS A 140 2.00 -11.35 3.77
CA HIS A 140 1.57 -12.71 4.09
C HIS A 140 0.49 -12.73 5.15
N ASN A 141 -0.39 -13.74 5.06
CA ASN A 141 -1.47 -13.98 6.01
C ASN A 141 -0.97 -14.11 7.46
N PHE A 142 0.19 -14.73 7.67
CA PHE A 142 0.76 -14.89 9.02
C PHE A 142 1.25 -13.57 9.64
N SER A 143 1.52 -12.53 8.84
CA SER A 143 2.01 -11.23 9.32
C SER A 143 0.90 -10.21 9.52
N LEU A 144 -0.31 -10.47 9.00
CA LEU A 144 -1.42 -9.50 9.01
C LEU A 144 -1.77 -9.00 10.41
N ALA A 145 -1.95 -9.91 11.36
CA ALA A 145 -2.37 -9.56 12.72
C ALA A 145 -1.40 -8.55 13.37
N MET A 146 -0.10 -8.74 13.18
CA MET A 146 0.92 -7.82 13.67
C MET A 146 0.81 -6.44 13.00
N PHE A 147 0.67 -6.36 11.66
CA PHE A 147 0.56 -5.08 10.96
C PHE A 147 -0.74 -4.33 11.30
N PHE A 148 -1.82 -5.05 11.59
CA PHE A 148 -3.08 -4.47 12.06
C PHE A 148 -2.93 -3.88 13.46
N GLU A 149 -2.27 -4.59 14.38
CA GLU A 149 -1.99 -4.10 15.74
C GLU A 149 -1.00 -2.92 15.75
N LEU A 150 -0.04 -2.89 14.83
CA LEU A 150 0.87 -1.75 14.65
C LEU A 150 0.17 -0.50 14.08
N GLY A 151 -1.07 -0.62 13.61
CA GLY A 151 -1.85 0.50 13.08
C GLY A 151 -1.36 1.02 11.72
N CYS A 152 -0.65 0.18 10.95
CA CYS A 152 -0.09 0.54 9.64
C CYS A 152 -1.02 0.20 8.45
N ALA A 153 -2.15 -0.44 8.71
CA ALA A 153 -3.17 -0.72 7.72
C ALA A 153 -4.31 0.30 7.80
N ALA A 154 -4.78 0.76 6.62
CA ALA A 154 -5.95 1.62 6.54
C ALA A 154 -7.25 0.81 6.70
N ASP A 155 -8.28 1.44 7.27
CA ASP A 155 -9.64 0.88 7.27
C ASP A 155 -10.25 0.98 5.87
N LEU A 156 -10.42 -0.16 5.20
CA LEU A 156 -10.98 -0.25 3.85
C LEU A 156 -12.50 -0.35 3.85
N THR A 157 -13.13 -0.52 5.01
CA THR A 157 -14.59 -0.66 5.17
C THR A 157 -15.37 0.46 4.48
N PRO A 158 -15.02 1.76 4.66
CA PRO A 158 -15.77 2.86 4.04
C PRO A 158 -15.65 2.90 2.51
N PHE A 159 -14.59 2.31 1.95
CA PHE A 159 -14.40 2.24 0.50
C PHE A 159 -15.26 1.12 -0.08
N VAL A 160 -15.22 -0.06 0.52
CA VAL A 160 -16.03 -1.22 0.09
C VAL A 160 -17.52 -0.96 0.26
N GLN A 161 -17.95 -0.19 1.26
CA GLN A 161 -19.35 0.18 1.44
C GLN A 161 -19.91 1.09 0.33
N ARG A 162 -19.05 1.74 -0.46
CA ARG A 162 -19.47 2.56 -1.61
C ARG A 162 -19.62 1.74 -2.89
N GLU A 163 -19.08 0.52 -2.91
CA GLU A 163 -19.19 -0.38 -4.04
C GLU A 163 -20.61 -0.97 -4.15
N PRO A 164 -21.01 -1.48 -5.34
CA PRO A 164 -22.31 -2.10 -5.54
C PRO A 164 -22.59 -3.23 -4.53
N ALA A 165 -23.87 -3.44 -4.22
CA ALA A 165 -24.29 -4.48 -3.30
C ALA A 165 -23.78 -5.85 -3.73
N GLY A 166 -23.10 -6.55 -2.82
CA GLY A 166 -22.49 -7.85 -3.09
C GLY A 166 -21.10 -7.79 -3.72
N PHE A 167 -20.44 -6.63 -3.80
CA PHE A 167 -19.05 -6.49 -4.25
C PHE A 167 -18.10 -7.54 -3.66
N LEU A 168 -18.17 -7.76 -2.34
CA LEU A 168 -17.32 -8.74 -1.65
C LEU A 168 -17.63 -10.20 -1.99
N LYS A 169 -18.75 -10.52 -2.65
CA LYS A 169 -19.09 -11.90 -3.06
C LYS A 169 -18.15 -12.44 -4.14
N ALA A 170 -17.34 -11.59 -4.76
CA ALA A 170 -16.28 -12.01 -5.67
C ALA A 170 -15.14 -12.76 -4.95
N TRP A 171 -15.05 -12.70 -3.62
CA TRP A 171 -14.04 -13.39 -2.83
C TRP A 171 -14.65 -14.45 -1.90
N TYR A 172 -13.83 -15.45 -1.55
CA TYR A 172 -14.20 -16.44 -0.55
C TYR A 172 -14.37 -15.81 0.85
N GLU A 173 -15.29 -16.36 1.63
CA GLU A 173 -15.59 -15.85 2.98
C GLU A 173 -14.41 -16.00 3.95
N PHE A 174 -13.65 -17.09 3.83
CA PHE A 174 -12.53 -17.38 4.74
C PHE A 174 -11.41 -16.34 4.69
N PRO A 175 -10.86 -15.95 3.51
CA PRO A 175 -9.94 -14.82 3.40
C PRO A 175 -10.50 -13.51 3.96
N LEU A 176 -11.75 -13.17 3.64
CA LEU A 176 -12.37 -11.92 4.12
C LEU A 176 -12.43 -11.87 5.66
N LYS A 177 -12.72 -12.99 6.32
CA LYS A 177 -12.67 -13.10 7.79
C LYS A 177 -11.26 -12.87 8.34
N MET A 178 -10.22 -13.44 7.71
CA MET A 178 -8.83 -13.25 8.17
C MET A 178 -8.34 -11.80 8.01
N LEU A 179 -8.85 -11.08 7.00
CA LEU A 179 -8.47 -9.70 6.70
C LEU A 179 -9.31 -8.67 7.48
N THR A 180 -10.32 -9.15 8.22
CA THR A 180 -11.15 -8.32 9.10
C THR A 180 -10.57 -8.31 10.50
N HIS A 181 -10.33 -7.12 11.05
CA HIS A 181 -9.81 -6.94 12.40
C HIS A 181 -10.63 -5.87 13.12
N ARG A 182 -11.10 -6.18 14.34
CA ARG A 182 -12.00 -5.30 15.12
C ARG A 182 -13.17 -4.78 14.29
N GLU A 183 -13.84 -5.70 13.58
CA GLU A 183 -15.00 -5.46 12.72
C GLU A 183 -14.74 -4.55 11.50
N ARG A 184 -13.47 -4.27 11.19
CA ARG A 184 -13.07 -3.45 10.05
C ARG A 184 -12.28 -4.29 9.06
N LEU A 185 -12.56 -4.12 7.78
CA LEU A 185 -11.78 -4.75 6.72
C LEU A 185 -10.48 -3.97 6.55
N MET A 186 -9.35 -4.57 6.91
CA MET A 186 -8.06 -3.88 6.95
C MET A 186 -7.17 -4.19 5.73
N ALA A 187 -7.57 -5.14 4.90
CA ALA A 187 -6.87 -5.54 3.68
C ALA A 187 -7.81 -6.23 2.70
N MET A 188 -7.42 -6.31 1.43
CA MET A 188 -8.15 -7.04 0.38
C MET A 188 -7.42 -8.35 0.03
N PRO A 189 -8.13 -9.44 -0.30
CA PRO A 189 -7.48 -10.65 -0.77
C PRO A 189 -6.91 -10.44 -2.18
N ASP A 190 -5.60 -10.69 -2.33
CA ASP A 190 -4.89 -10.70 -3.62
C ASP A 190 -4.90 -12.10 -4.25
N ASP A 191 -4.49 -13.10 -3.47
CA ASP A 191 -4.52 -14.50 -3.86
C ASP A 191 -5.00 -15.41 -2.72
N PHE A 192 -5.39 -16.64 -3.09
CA PHE A 192 -5.68 -17.71 -2.14
C PHE A 192 -5.09 -19.00 -2.69
N GLN A 193 -4.22 -19.63 -1.90
CA GLN A 193 -3.50 -20.83 -2.29
C GLN A 193 -3.89 -22.00 -1.40
N SER A 194 -4.22 -23.14 -2.00
CA SER A 194 -4.35 -24.41 -1.30
C SER A 194 -3.03 -25.18 -1.36
N ILE A 195 -2.66 -25.83 -0.26
CA ILE A 195 -1.52 -26.76 -0.26
C ILE A 195 -2.01 -28.07 -0.87
N VAL A 196 -1.32 -28.51 -1.92
CA VAL A 196 -1.62 -29.76 -2.62
C VAL A 196 -0.37 -30.64 -2.68
N LEU A 197 -0.57 -31.95 -2.61
CA LEU A 197 0.48 -32.92 -2.89
C LEU A 197 0.49 -33.20 -4.40
N ILE A 198 1.57 -32.79 -5.06
CA ILE A 198 1.86 -33.16 -6.45
C ILE A 198 2.85 -34.33 -6.39
N TYR A 199 2.60 -35.38 -7.19
CA TYR A 199 3.47 -36.56 -7.24
C TYR A 199 3.67 -37.03 -8.68
N ASN A 200 4.85 -37.60 -8.95
CA ASN A 200 5.18 -38.15 -10.26
C ASN A 200 4.62 -39.58 -10.39
N ARG A 201 3.61 -39.73 -11.25
CA ARG A 201 2.92 -41.02 -11.50
C ARG A 201 3.85 -42.06 -12.15
N GLU A 202 4.84 -41.65 -12.92
CA GLU A 202 5.80 -42.57 -13.55
C GLU A 202 6.75 -43.15 -12.51
N LEU A 203 7.23 -42.31 -11.58
CA LEU A 203 8.06 -42.78 -10.47
C LEU A 203 7.29 -43.75 -9.56
N PHE A 204 5.99 -43.52 -9.35
CA PHE A 204 5.13 -44.48 -8.65
C PHE A 204 5.13 -45.85 -9.33
N ARG A 205 4.87 -45.90 -10.65
CA ARG A 205 4.89 -47.16 -11.41
C ARG A 205 6.26 -47.85 -11.34
N ALA A 206 7.34 -47.08 -11.51
CA ALA A 206 8.71 -47.60 -11.45
C ALA A 206 9.09 -48.18 -10.08
N ALA A 207 8.45 -47.69 -9.00
CA ALA A 207 8.62 -48.19 -7.64
C ALA A 207 7.58 -49.26 -7.23
N GLY A 208 6.76 -49.75 -8.18
CA GLY A 208 5.70 -50.73 -7.91
C GLY A 208 4.52 -50.19 -7.09
N LEU A 209 4.35 -48.87 -7.05
CA LEU A 209 3.22 -48.18 -6.42
C LEU A 209 2.10 -47.94 -7.43
N ASP A 210 0.86 -47.91 -6.95
CA ASP A 210 -0.31 -47.60 -7.78
C ASP A 210 -0.41 -46.08 -8.04
N PRO A 211 -0.26 -45.62 -9.30
CA PRO A 211 -0.30 -44.19 -9.65
C PRO A 211 -1.70 -43.57 -9.57
N ALA A 212 -2.72 -44.32 -9.18
CA ALA A 212 -4.06 -43.82 -8.85
C ALA A 212 -4.32 -43.73 -7.34
N LYS A 213 -3.38 -44.20 -6.50
CA LYS A 213 -3.50 -44.20 -5.04
C LYS A 213 -2.39 -43.36 -4.39
N PRO A 214 -2.52 -42.01 -4.37
CA PRO A 214 -1.60 -41.17 -3.61
C PRO A 214 -1.69 -41.50 -2.11
N PRO A 215 -0.63 -41.22 -1.33
CA PRO A 215 -0.66 -41.47 0.11
C PRO A 215 -1.76 -40.66 0.77
N ARG A 216 -2.54 -41.32 1.64
CA ARG A 216 -3.65 -40.77 2.42
C ARG A 216 -3.28 -40.57 3.88
N THR A 217 -2.21 -41.21 4.35
CA THR A 217 -1.69 -41.06 5.70
C THR A 217 -0.21 -40.66 5.70
N TRP A 218 0.26 -40.10 6.80
CA TRP A 218 1.68 -39.81 6.99
C TRP A 218 2.56 -41.06 6.94
N ALA A 219 2.05 -42.20 7.40
CA ALA A 219 2.76 -43.47 7.33
C ALA A 219 2.96 -43.92 5.87
N GLU A 220 1.89 -43.88 5.06
CA GLU A 220 1.96 -44.17 3.63
C GLU A 220 2.86 -43.18 2.90
N PHE A 221 2.78 -41.89 3.24
CA PHE A 221 3.65 -40.87 2.65
C PHE A 221 5.13 -41.17 2.90
N GLN A 222 5.50 -41.51 4.14
CA GLN A 222 6.88 -41.87 4.48
C GLN A 222 7.31 -43.17 3.79
N GLU A 223 6.43 -44.17 3.73
CA GLU A 223 6.73 -45.43 3.02
C GLU A 223 6.99 -45.16 1.54
N TYR A 224 6.10 -44.41 0.88
CA TYR A 224 6.21 -44.12 -0.54
C TYR A 224 7.45 -43.27 -0.82
N ALA A 225 7.73 -42.27 0.01
CA ALA A 225 8.93 -41.46 -0.11
C ALA A 225 10.22 -42.32 0.01
N ARG A 226 10.26 -43.31 0.92
CA ARG A 226 11.40 -44.23 1.00
C ARG A 226 11.53 -45.09 -0.25
N ARG A 227 10.44 -45.66 -0.76
CA ARG A 227 10.45 -46.48 -1.99
C ARG A 227 10.87 -45.69 -3.23
N LEU A 228 10.52 -44.41 -3.27
CA LEU A 228 10.84 -43.50 -4.36
C LEU A 228 12.25 -42.89 -4.21
N THR A 229 12.94 -43.11 -3.09
CA THR A 229 14.33 -42.67 -2.91
C THR A 229 15.26 -43.78 -3.37
N ARG A 230 15.91 -43.60 -4.51
CA ARG A 230 16.65 -44.66 -5.21
C ARG A 230 17.96 -44.12 -5.77
N ASP A 231 18.90 -45.05 -5.91
CA ASP A 231 20.01 -44.98 -6.83
C ASP A 231 19.52 -45.66 -8.13
N THR A 232 19.38 -44.88 -9.19
CA THR A 232 18.81 -45.34 -10.46
C THR A 232 19.85 -45.82 -11.47
N ASP A 233 21.13 -45.45 -11.29
CA ASP A 233 22.24 -45.84 -12.18
C ASP A 233 23.20 -46.89 -11.58
N GLY A 234 23.06 -47.18 -10.28
CA GLY A 234 23.82 -48.19 -9.56
C GLY A 234 25.22 -47.76 -9.14
N ASP A 235 25.53 -46.46 -9.13
CA ASP A 235 26.84 -45.93 -8.76
C ASP A 235 27.09 -45.90 -7.23
N GLY A 236 26.10 -46.31 -6.44
CA GLY A 236 26.12 -46.31 -4.98
C GLY A 236 25.66 -44.99 -4.36
N ARG A 237 25.14 -44.04 -5.15
CA ARG A 237 24.70 -42.72 -4.73
C ARG A 237 23.23 -42.53 -5.10
N LEU A 238 22.48 -41.87 -4.21
CA LEU A 238 21.09 -41.54 -4.48
C LEU A 238 21.01 -40.41 -5.51
N ASP A 239 20.27 -40.64 -6.59
CA ASP A 239 20.02 -39.71 -7.69
C ASP A 239 18.52 -39.39 -7.85
N GLN A 240 17.65 -40.12 -7.15
CA GLN A 240 16.23 -39.89 -7.05
C GLN A 240 15.79 -39.79 -5.58
N TRP A 241 14.94 -38.81 -5.28
CA TRP A 241 14.36 -38.61 -3.93
C TRP A 241 12.84 -38.71 -3.97
N GLY A 242 12.26 -39.40 -2.99
CA GLY A 242 10.81 -39.57 -2.93
C GLY A 242 10.03 -38.36 -2.44
N PHE A 243 10.71 -37.37 -1.87
CA PHE A 243 10.12 -36.09 -1.52
C PHE A 243 11.18 -34.99 -1.57
N SER A 244 10.81 -33.86 -2.14
CA SER A 244 11.53 -32.60 -2.00
C SER A 244 10.49 -31.51 -1.78
N MET A 245 10.68 -30.74 -0.72
CA MET A 245 9.98 -29.47 -0.57
C MET A 245 10.91 -28.42 -1.15
N PRO A 246 10.49 -27.59 -2.13
CA PRO A 246 11.30 -26.46 -2.55
C PRO A 246 11.47 -25.54 -1.34
N ALA A 247 12.60 -25.67 -0.67
CA ALA A 247 13.01 -24.81 0.42
C ALA A 247 13.64 -23.58 -0.23
N SER A 248 12.95 -22.44 -0.11
CA SER A 248 13.35 -21.12 -0.61
C SER A 248 12.99 -20.83 -2.08
N LYS A 249 12.36 -19.66 -2.28
CA LYS A 249 12.20 -18.98 -3.58
C LYS A 249 13.44 -18.15 -3.96
N ASN A 250 14.64 -18.57 -3.57
CA ASN A 250 15.86 -17.95 -4.07
C ASN A 250 16.55 -18.91 -5.04
N PRO A 251 16.86 -18.46 -6.27
CA PRO A 251 17.82 -19.17 -7.11
C PRO A 251 19.20 -19.23 -6.45
#